data_AF-A0A7W7YAF0-F1
#
_entry.id   AF-A0A7W7YAF0-F1
#
_cell.length_a   1.000
_cell.length_b   1.000
_cell.length_c   1.000
_cell.angle_alpha   90.00
_cell.angle_beta   90.00
_cell.angle_gamma   90.00
#
_symmetry.space_group_name_H-M   'P 1'
#
loop_
_entity.id
_entity.type
_entity.pdbx_description
1 polymer ?
#
loop_
_entity_poly.entity_id
_entity_poly.type
_entity_poly.pdbx_seq_one_letter_code
_entity_poly.pdbx_strand_id
1 'polypeptide(L)'
;MLTAGLVSAFLKDNMRMARYIASGIVCALGIGVLTFLFTGAGHGWTSGVYSAFPSFVGAPLAAVAWASSQKAVTLACSSIAILIGLGTDLFLFFSTLEEGSNYLGRVWEAMPFLLAVWVLLFAGWQMVAISAAFKRS
;
A
#
# COMPACT_ATOMS: atom_id res chain seq x y z
N MET A 1 33.99 -20.72 13.98
CA MET A 1 33.54 -19.38 14.42
C MET A 1 33.07 -18.48 13.28
N LEU A 2 33.78 -18.39 12.15
CA LEU A 2 33.37 -17.62 10.96
C LEU A 2 32.00 -18.01 10.36
N THR A 3 31.65 -19.30 10.41
CA THR A 3 30.38 -19.82 9.86
C THR A 3 29.15 -19.40 10.67
N ALA A 4 29.25 -19.37 12.00
CA ALA A 4 28.14 -18.97 12.86
C ALA A 4 27.79 -17.47 12.73
N GLY A 5 28.81 -16.62 12.57
CA GLY A 5 28.62 -15.18 12.34
C GLY A 5 27.95 -14.87 11.00
N LEU A 6 28.35 -15.57 9.94
CA LEU A 6 27.77 -15.39 8.60
C LEU A 6 26.30 -15.83 8.54
N VAL A 7 25.97 -16.96 9.17
CA VAL A 7 24.60 -17.46 9.29
C VAL A 7 23.73 -16.51 10.10
N SER A 8 24.24 -15.98 11.22
CA SER A 8 23.51 -15.01 12.04
C SER A 8 23.19 -13.71 11.29
N ALA A 9 24.16 -13.17 10.54
CA ALA A 9 23.96 -11.98 9.72
C ALA A 9 22.90 -12.20 8.63
N PHE A 10 23.02 -13.31 7.89
CA PHE A 10 22.05 -13.70 6.87
C PHE A 10 20.62 -13.84 7.41
N LEU A 11 20.45 -14.52 8.54
CA LEU A 11 19.13 -14.67 9.18
C LEU A 11 18.55 -13.32 9.62
N LYS A 12 19.39 -12.42 10.15
CA LYS A 12 18.95 -11.10 10.60
C LYS A 12 18.42 -10.25 9.45
N ASP A 13 19.09 -10.27 8.30
CA ASP A 13 18.67 -9.54 7.11
C ASP A 13 17.37 -10.09 6.52
N ASN A 14 17.22 -11.42 6.46
CA ASN A 14 15.98 -12.06 6.02
C ASN A 14 14.81 -11.76 6.95
N MET A 15 15.02 -11.83 8.27
CA MET A 15 14.00 -11.50 9.27
C MET A 15 13.60 -10.02 9.21
N ARG A 16 14.54 -9.12 8.90
CA ARG A 16 14.25 -7.71 8.68
C ARG A 16 13.35 -7.54 7.46
N MET A 17 13.70 -8.15 6.33
CA MET A 17 12.91 -8.05 5.10
C MET A 17 11.49 -8.61 5.26
N ALA A 18 11.35 -9.77 5.92
CA ALA A 18 10.07 -10.39 6.20
C ALA A 18 9.13 -9.46 7.01
N ARG A 19 9.67 -8.70 7.97
CA ARG A 19 8.88 -7.71 8.74
C ARG A 19 8.35 -6.57 7.88
N TYR A 20 9.13 -6.09 6.91
CA TYR A 20 8.67 -5.02 6.01
C TYR A 20 7.61 -5.52 5.04
N ILE A 21 7.79 -6.72 4.48
CA ILE A 21 6.75 -7.38 3.67
C ILE A 21 5.47 -7.52 4.50
N ALA A 22 5.56 -8.03 5.72
CA ALA A 22 4.42 -8.17 6.62
C ALA A 22 3.75 -6.82 6.90
N SER A 23 4.52 -5.74 7.12
CA SER A 23 3.95 -4.39 7.32
C SER A 23 3.19 -3.89 6.09
N GLY A 24 3.69 -4.15 4.88
CA GLY A 24 2.99 -3.84 3.63
C GLY A 24 1.69 -4.63 3.47
N ILE A 25 1.70 -5.92 3.84
CA ILE A 25 0.51 -6.77 3.84
C ILE A 25 -0.52 -6.25 4.85
N VAL A 26 -0.10 -5.88 6.06
CA VAL A 26 -0.99 -5.30 7.08
C VAL A 26 -1.61 -3.99 6.58
N CYS A 27 -0.83 -3.14 5.91
CA CYS A 27 -1.35 -1.93 5.27
C CYS A 27 -2.43 -2.26 4.22
N ALA A 28 -2.16 -3.21 3.32
CA ALA A 28 -3.12 -3.65 2.29
C ALA A 28 -4.40 -4.26 2.89
N LEU A 29 -4.27 -5.06 3.95
CA LEU A 29 -5.42 -5.60 4.69
C LEU A 29 -6.25 -4.49 5.33
N GLY A 30 -5.60 -3.48 5.93
CA GLY A 30 -6.28 -2.31 6.50
C GLY A 30 -7.08 -1.57 5.45
N ILE A 31 -6.49 -1.33 4.27
CA ILE A 31 -7.18 -0.75 3.11
C ILE A 31 -8.38 -1.64 2.73
N GLY A 32 -8.16 -2.95 2.50
CA GLY A 32 -9.21 -3.88 2.10
C GLY A 32 -10.40 -3.93 3.07
N VAL A 33 -10.15 -4.03 4.38
CA VAL A 33 -11.19 -4.05 5.42
C VAL A 33 -11.99 -2.75 5.40
N LEU A 34 -11.33 -1.59 5.40
CA LEU A 34 -12.00 -0.30 5.38
C LEU A 34 -12.86 -0.13 4.13
N THR A 35 -12.36 -0.55 2.97
CA THR A 35 -13.13 -0.44 1.73
C THR A 35 -14.32 -1.40 1.69
N PHE A 36 -14.20 -2.59 2.27
CA PHE A 36 -15.35 -3.49 2.46
C PHE A 36 -16.42 -2.86 3.37
N LEU A 37 -16.04 -2.15 4.44
CA LEU A 37 -16.98 -1.43 5.29
C LEU A 37 -17.71 -0.31 4.52
N PHE A 38 -16.99 0.41 3.65
CA PHE A 38 -17.59 1.46 2.82
C PHE A 38 -18.61 0.91 1.81
N THR A 39 -18.44 -0.33 1.35
CA THR A 39 -19.43 -0.99 0.49
C THR A 39 -20.58 -1.60 1.29
N GLY A 40 -20.30 -2.28 2.41
CA GLY A 40 -21.22 -3.18 3.11
C GLY A 40 -22.24 -2.55 4.06
N ALA A 41 -22.08 -1.27 4.43
CA ALA A 41 -23.01 -0.57 5.35
C ALA A 41 -24.09 0.27 4.63
N GLY A 42 -24.39 -0.04 3.36
CA GLY A 42 -25.41 0.68 2.58
C GLY A 42 -24.95 1.99 1.95
N HIS A 43 -23.65 2.31 2.07
CA HIS A 43 -23.07 3.48 1.38
C HIS A 43 -22.69 3.18 -0.07
N GLY A 44 -22.54 1.91 -0.44
CA GLY A 44 -22.54 1.47 -1.84
C GLY A 44 -21.32 1.87 -2.66
N TRP A 45 -20.25 2.37 -2.04
CA TRP A 45 -19.03 2.75 -2.78
C TRP A 45 -18.19 1.51 -3.11
N THR A 46 -18.38 0.97 -4.31
CA THR A 46 -17.76 -0.28 -4.77
C THR A 46 -16.41 -0.05 -5.45
N SER A 47 -16.21 1.11 -6.09
CA SER A 47 -14.95 1.42 -6.78
C SER A 47 -13.75 1.36 -5.83
N GLY A 48 -13.96 1.76 -4.58
CA GLY A 48 -12.98 1.59 -3.52
C GLY A 48 -12.51 0.13 -3.37
N VAL A 49 -13.41 -0.85 -3.33
CA VAL A 49 -13.06 -2.27 -3.12
C VAL A 49 -12.18 -2.79 -4.25
N TYR A 50 -12.52 -2.46 -5.49
CA TYR A 50 -11.71 -2.87 -6.65
C TYR A 50 -10.32 -2.21 -6.62
N SER A 51 -10.24 -0.95 -6.19
CA SER A 51 -8.98 -0.23 -6.03
C SER A 51 -8.11 -0.74 -4.86
N ALA A 52 -8.66 -1.53 -3.93
CA ALA A 52 -7.90 -2.09 -2.82
C ALA A 52 -6.98 -3.25 -3.26
N PHE A 53 -7.33 -4.01 -4.29
CA PHE A 53 -6.57 -5.19 -4.72
C PHE A 53 -5.11 -4.88 -5.10
N PRO A 54 -4.82 -3.83 -5.90
CA PRO A 54 -3.44 -3.47 -6.24
C PRO A 54 -2.57 -3.15 -5.01
N SER A 55 -3.16 -2.69 -3.90
CA SER A 55 -2.42 -2.39 -2.67
C SER A 55 -1.77 -3.64 -2.05
N PHE A 56 -2.31 -4.85 -2.28
CA PHE A 56 -1.71 -6.11 -1.83
C PHE A 56 -0.37 -6.43 -2.50
N VAL A 57 -0.07 -5.77 -3.62
CA VAL A 57 1.23 -5.88 -4.29
C VAL A 57 2.04 -4.60 -4.10
N GLY A 58 1.41 -3.44 -4.28
CA GLY A 58 2.07 -2.13 -4.20
C GLY A 58 2.64 -1.83 -2.81
N ALA A 59 1.88 -2.05 -1.74
CA ALA A 59 2.33 -1.71 -0.38
C ALA A 59 3.50 -2.59 0.11
N PRO A 60 3.51 -3.92 -0.09
CA PRO A 60 4.70 -4.74 0.19
C PRO A 60 5.92 -4.32 -0.62
N LEU A 61 5.77 -4.03 -1.92
CA LEU A 61 6.88 -3.57 -2.76
C LEU A 61 7.46 -2.24 -2.27
N ALA A 62 6.60 -1.28 -1.88
CA ALA A 62 7.02 -0.03 -1.29
C ALA A 62 7.83 -0.24 0.01
N ALA A 63 7.36 -1.13 0.89
CA ALA A 63 8.03 -1.45 2.13
C ALA A 63 9.40 -2.14 1.90
N VAL A 64 9.47 -3.06 0.93
CA VAL A 64 10.73 -3.70 0.51
C VAL A 64 11.70 -2.68 -0.07
N ALA A 65 11.24 -1.79 -0.96
CA ALA A 65 12.05 -0.74 -1.56
C ALA A 65 12.67 0.17 -0.48
N TRP A 66 11.87 0.55 0.51
CA TRP A 66 12.30 1.36 1.65
C TRP A 66 13.34 0.66 2.52
N ALA A 67 13.16 -0.64 2.76
CA ALA A 67 14.01 -1.45 3.61
C ALA A 67 15.33 -1.85 2.95
N SER A 68 15.34 -1.99 1.63
CA SER A 68 16.49 -2.43 0.85
C SER A 68 17.66 -1.43 0.95
N SER A 69 18.88 -2.00 1.01
CA SER A 69 20.14 -1.30 0.82
C SER A 69 20.69 -1.43 -0.60
N GLN A 70 20.15 -2.37 -1.39
CA GLN A 70 20.60 -2.61 -2.75
C GLN A 70 19.90 -1.65 -3.71
N LYS A 71 20.67 -0.77 -4.37
CA LYS A 71 20.17 0.24 -5.29
C LYS A 71 19.26 -0.32 -6.39
N ALA A 72 19.64 -1.46 -6.98
CA ALA A 72 18.86 -2.09 -8.05
C ALA A 72 17.48 -2.57 -7.56
N VAL A 73 17.44 -3.22 -6.38
CA VAL A 73 16.19 -3.69 -5.76
C VAL A 73 15.31 -2.52 -5.36
N THR A 74 15.91 -1.49 -4.72
CA THR A 74 15.19 -0.26 -4.35
C THR A 74 14.55 0.37 -5.57
N LEU A 75 15.30 0.58 -6.65
CA LEU A 75 14.81 1.20 -7.88
C LEU A 75 13.69 0.37 -8.54
N ALA A 76 13.88 -0.94 -8.65
CA ALA A 76 12.89 -1.81 -9.28
C ALA A 76 11.59 -1.84 -8.48
N CYS A 77 11.67 -2.12 -7.17
CA CYS A 77 10.49 -2.20 -6.31
C CYS A 77 9.78 -0.85 -6.17
N SER A 78 10.50 0.27 -6.01
CA SER A 78 9.90 1.60 -5.92
C SER A 78 9.22 1.99 -7.23
N SER A 79 9.86 1.73 -8.39
CA SER A 79 9.29 2.07 -9.70
C SER A 79 8.00 1.29 -9.96
N ILE A 80 8.01 -0.02 -9.69
CA ILE A 80 6.80 -0.86 -9.85
C ILE A 80 5.71 -0.39 -8.90
N ALA A 81 6.02 -0.14 -7.63
CA ALA A 81 5.04 0.33 -6.64
C ALA A 81 4.43 1.69 -7.05
N ILE A 82 5.23 2.63 -7.56
CA ILE A 82 4.74 3.92 -8.07
C ILE A 82 3.81 3.73 -9.27
N LEU A 83 4.17 2.88 -10.23
CA LEU A 83 3.32 2.60 -11.39
C LEU A 83 1.99 1.96 -10.99
N ILE A 84 2.02 1.04 -10.01
CA ILE A 84 0.80 0.46 -9.42
C ILE A 84 -0.03 1.55 -8.77
N GLY A 85 0.58 2.44 -7.97
CA GLY A 85 -0.11 3.54 -7.29
C GLY A 85 -0.83 4.46 -8.28
N LEU A 86 -0.10 4.97 -9.27
CA LEU A 86 -0.66 5.83 -10.32
C LEU A 86 -1.81 5.15 -11.09
N GLY A 87 -1.63 3.89 -11.49
CA GLY A 87 -2.68 3.15 -12.19
C GLY A 87 -3.92 2.95 -11.32
N THR A 88 -3.73 2.69 -10.02
CA THR A 88 -4.81 2.49 -9.06
C THR A 88 -5.54 3.79 -8.77
N ASP A 89 -4.83 4.91 -8.65
CA ASP A 89 -5.41 6.24 -8.44
C ASP A 89 -6.27 6.66 -9.63
N LEU A 90 -5.74 6.47 -10.85
CA LEU A 90 -6.49 6.76 -12.08
C LEU A 90 -7.74 5.87 -12.18
N PHE A 91 -7.60 4.57 -11.93
CA PHE A 91 -8.73 3.64 -11.92
C PHE A 91 -9.78 4.07 -10.89
N LEU A 92 -9.38 4.33 -9.65
CA LEU A 92 -10.28 4.76 -8.59
C LEU A 92 -11.00 6.06 -8.95
N PHE A 93 -10.29 7.02 -9.51
CA PHE A 93 -10.87 8.30 -9.93
C PHE A 93 -11.95 8.10 -10.99
N PHE A 94 -11.63 7.41 -12.09
CA PHE A 94 -12.60 7.16 -13.16
C PHE A 94 -13.77 6.30 -12.70
N SER A 95 -13.51 5.20 -11.98
CA SER A 95 -14.57 4.34 -11.46
C SER A 95 -15.48 5.05 -10.47
N THR A 96 -14.96 5.96 -9.64
CA THR A 96 -15.79 6.75 -8.71
C THR A 96 -16.64 7.79 -9.47
N LEU A 97 -16.13 8.36 -10.56
CA LEU A 97 -16.91 9.26 -11.41
C LEU A 97 -18.04 8.50 -12.14
N GLU A 98 -17.76 7.31 -12.66
CA GLU A 98 -18.74 6.46 -13.34
C GLU A 98 -19.81 5.93 -12.38
N GLU A 99 -19.41 5.52 -11.17
CA GLU A 99 -20.32 5.06 -10.11
C GLU A 99 -21.18 6.21 -9.57
N GLY A 100 -20.67 7.44 -9.63
CA GLY A 100 -21.31 8.66 -9.15
C GLY A 100 -20.79 9.07 -7.76
N SER A 101 -20.39 10.34 -7.64
CA SER A 101 -19.77 10.89 -6.43
C SER A 101 -20.65 10.86 -5.17
N ASN A 102 -21.97 10.66 -5.33
CA ASN A 102 -22.92 10.58 -4.23
C ASN A 102 -22.62 9.43 -3.26
N TYR A 103 -22.08 8.30 -3.73
CA TYR A 103 -21.75 7.17 -2.87
C TYR A 103 -20.55 7.49 -1.96
N LEU A 104 -19.50 8.10 -2.52
CA LEU A 104 -18.38 8.60 -1.72
C LEU A 104 -18.83 9.69 -0.73
N GLY A 105 -19.76 10.57 -1.14
CA GLY A 105 -20.37 11.56 -0.26
C GLY A 105 -21.06 10.93 0.96
N ARG A 106 -21.82 9.86 0.76
CA ARG A 106 -22.45 9.10 1.87
C ARG A 106 -21.43 8.49 2.82
N VAL A 107 -20.30 7.99 2.31
CA VAL A 107 -19.21 7.46 3.15
C VAL A 107 -18.58 8.59 3.96
N TRP A 108 -18.34 9.74 3.33
CA TRP A 108 -17.79 10.92 4.00
C TRP A 108 -18.71 11.44 5.12
N GLU A 109 -20.02 11.50 4.90
CA GLU A 109 -20.98 11.93 5.91
C GLU A 109 -21.12 10.92 7.05
N ALA A 110 -21.16 9.62 6.73
CA ALA A 110 -21.41 8.59 7.73
C ALA A 110 -20.16 8.23 8.56
N MET A 111 -18.97 8.21 7.95
CA MET A 111 -17.74 7.74 8.58
C MET A 111 -16.48 8.50 8.12
N PRO A 112 -16.43 9.83 8.32
CA PRO A 112 -15.33 10.68 7.83
C PRO A 112 -13.97 10.26 8.40
N PHE A 113 -13.93 9.84 9.67
CA PHE A 113 -12.69 9.40 10.31
C PHE A 113 -12.12 8.13 9.66
N LEU A 114 -12.96 7.12 9.40
CA LEU A 114 -12.51 5.88 8.76
C LEU A 114 -12.06 6.14 7.32
N LEU A 115 -12.75 7.03 6.61
CA LEU A 115 -12.34 7.46 5.28
C LEU A 115 -10.99 8.19 5.31
N ALA A 116 -10.74 9.05 6.30
CA ALA A 116 -9.44 9.70 6.47
C ALA A 116 -8.32 8.67 6.75
N VAL A 117 -8.56 7.67 7.60
CA VAL A 117 -7.60 6.59 7.85
C VAL A 117 -7.34 5.79 6.56
N TRP A 118 -8.38 5.49 5.80
CA TRP A 118 -8.25 4.80 4.51
C TRP A 118 -7.39 5.63 3.54
N VAL A 119 -7.65 6.93 3.38
CA VAL A 119 -6.86 7.83 2.52
C VAL A 119 -5.40 7.86 2.98
N LEU A 120 -5.14 7.93 4.28
CA LEU A 120 -3.78 7.94 4.82
C LEU A 120 -3.04 6.64 4.53
N LEU A 121 -3.69 5.47 4.67
CA LEU A 121 -3.08 4.19 4.33
C LEU A 121 -2.85 4.08 2.83
N PHE A 122 -3.88 4.43 2.03
CA PHE A 122 -3.89 4.31 0.58
C PHE A 122 -2.86 5.20 -0.11
N ALA A 123 -2.76 6.47 0.30
CA ALA A 123 -1.72 7.37 -0.19
C ALA A 123 -0.36 7.09 0.49
N GLY A 124 -0.37 6.65 1.75
CA GLY A 124 0.82 6.47 2.57
C GLY A 124 1.81 5.46 1.99
N TRP A 125 1.34 4.31 1.51
CA TRP A 125 2.25 3.32 0.91
C TRP A 125 2.88 3.84 -0.39
N GLN A 126 2.16 4.66 -1.16
CA GLN A 126 2.68 5.30 -2.37
C GLN A 126 3.76 6.32 -2.00
N MET A 127 3.54 7.13 -0.96
CA MET A 127 4.54 8.07 -0.45
C MET A 127 5.80 7.36 0.04
N VAL A 128 5.67 6.16 0.65
CA VAL A 128 6.83 5.33 1.01
C VAL A 128 7.60 4.87 -0.24
N ALA A 129 6.92 4.45 -1.31
CA ALA A 129 7.56 4.07 -2.56
C ALA A 129 8.33 5.25 -3.19
N ILE A 130 7.70 6.43 -3.26
CA ILE A 130 8.33 7.66 -3.75
C ILE A 130 9.55 8.02 -2.90
N SER A 131 9.40 7.99 -1.57
CA SER A 131 10.50 8.29 -0.65
C SER A 131 11.66 7.31 -0.80
N ALA A 132 11.37 6.03 -1.04
CA ALA A 132 12.37 5.01 -1.31
C ALA A 132 13.13 5.28 -2.62
N ALA A 133 12.46 5.79 -3.66
CA ALA A 133 13.11 6.14 -4.93
C ALA A 133 14.13 7.29 -4.78
N PHE A 134 13.88 8.23 -3.87
CA PHE A 134 14.79 9.34 -3.57
C PHE A 134 15.80 9.05 -2.46
N LYS A 135 15.66 7.92 -1.77
CA LYS A 135 16.60 7.48 -0.74
C LYS A 135 17.95 7.23 -1.38
N ARG A 136 18.96 8.03 -1.01
CA ARG A 136 20.35 7.80 -1.42
C ARG A 136 20.83 6.50 -0.77
N SER A 137 21.01 5.46 -1.59
CA SER A 137 21.63 4.18 -1.26
C SER A 137 23.15 4.27 -1.27
#